data_AF-A0A957KLN5-F1
#
_entry.id   AF-A0A957KLN5-F1
#
_cell.length_a   1.000
_cell.length_b   1.000
_cell.length_c   1.000
_cell.angle_alpha   90.00
_cell.angle_beta   90.00
_cell.angle_gamma   90.00
#
_symmetry.space_group_name_H-M   'P 1'
#
loop_
_entity.id
_entity.type
_entity.pdbx_description
1 polymer ?
#
loop_
_entity_poly.entity_id
_entity_poly.type
_entity_poly.pdbx_seq_one_letter_code
_entity_poly.pdbx_strand_id
1 'polypeptide(L)'
;LAEQMGGCAAHHFADSMEYWTRGGALEIDVPEQNDGALSFSVTRCRYAELYRSLGISELGAILSCNRDYALIDGFNPDVSLTRTQTIMEGASHCDFRYRFPVEES
;
A
#
# COMPACT_ATOMS: atom_id res chain seq x y z
N LEU A 1 -4.73 8.92 -9.99
CA LEU A 1 -4.45 9.14 -8.54
C LEU A 1 -3.50 10.32 -8.36
N ALA A 2 -2.32 10.34 -9.00
CA ALA A 2 -1.36 11.44 -8.90
C ALA A 2 -2.00 12.83 -9.13
N GLU A 3 -2.80 12.99 -10.19
CA GLU A 3 -3.55 14.22 -10.47
C GLU A 3 -4.47 14.66 -9.31
N GLN A 4 -5.17 13.69 -8.68
CA GLN A 4 -6.05 13.97 -7.54
C GLN A 4 -5.26 14.38 -6.29
N MET A 5 -4.04 13.86 -6.14
CA MET A 5 -3.16 14.19 -5.03
C MET A 5 -2.34 15.47 -5.28
N GLY A 6 -2.39 16.05 -6.48
CA GLY A 6 -1.63 17.25 -6.85
C GLY A 6 -0.19 16.98 -7.33
N GLY A 7 0.21 15.71 -7.45
CA GLY A 7 1.54 15.31 -7.92
C GLY A 7 1.86 13.83 -7.65
N CYS A 8 3.08 13.43 -7.98
CA CYS A 8 3.55 12.04 -7.90
C CYS A 8 4.74 11.81 -6.94
N ALA A 9 5.10 12.81 -6.13
CA ALA A 9 6.14 12.70 -5.11
C ALA A 9 5.69 11.87 -3.88
N ALA A 10 6.65 11.51 -3.01
CA ALA A 10 6.40 10.67 -1.83
C ALA A 10 5.29 11.21 -0.91
N HIS A 11 5.30 12.51 -0.61
CA HIS A 11 4.27 13.11 0.25
C HIS A 11 2.87 13.04 -0.38
N HIS A 12 2.74 13.29 -1.70
CA HIS A 12 1.47 13.14 -2.42
C HIS A 12 0.91 11.71 -2.33
N PHE A 13 1.79 10.70 -2.37
CA PHE A 13 1.35 9.32 -2.19
C PHE A 13 0.97 9.03 -0.74
N ALA A 14 1.74 9.52 0.22
CA ALA A 14 1.48 9.36 1.65
C ALA A 14 0.12 9.98 2.04
N ASP A 15 -0.22 11.15 1.51
CA ASP A 15 -1.52 11.79 1.73
C ASP A 15 -2.69 10.91 1.26
N SER A 16 -2.48 10.06 0.24
CA SER A 16 -3.51 9.15 -0.25
C SER A 16 -3.86 8.04 0.77
N MET A 17 -3.01 7.79 1.77
CA MET A 17 -3.23 6.77 2.80
C MET A 17 -4.46 7.07 3.67
N GLU A 18 -4.91 8.33 3.73
CA GLU A 18 -6.17 8.68 4.39
C GLU A 18 -7.35 7.91 3.76
N TYR A 19 -7.38 7.78 2.43
CA TYR A 19 -8.43 7.04 1.74
C TYR A 19 -8.36 5.53 2.01
N TRP A 20 -7.16 5.01 2.25
CA TRP A 20 -6.93 3.59 2.48
C TRP A 20 -7.34 3.16 3.89
N THR A 21 -7.22 4.05 4.86
CA THR A 21 -7.55 3.81 6.27
C THR A 21 -8.98 4.21 6.62
N ARG A 22 -9.67 4.97 5.76
CA ARG A 22 -11.03 5.49 5.97
C ARG A 22 -12.01 4.41 6.43
N GLY A 23 -12.76 4.71 7.49
CA GLY A 23 -13.74 3.77 8.07
C GLY A 23 -13.11 2.51 8.67
N GLY A 24 -11.83 2.58 9.06
CA GLY A 24 -11.07 1.46 9.59
C GLY A 24 -10.86 0.35 8.55
N ALA A 25 -10.78 0.71 7.26
CA ALA A 25 -10.54 -0.24 6.19
C ALA A 25 -9.21 -0.96 6.38
N LEU A 26 -8.17 -0.20 6.73
CA LEU A 26 -6.85 -0.68 7.13
C LEU A 26 -6.44 -0.02 8.46
N GLU A 27 -5.73 -0.77 9.29
CA GLU A 27 -4.96 -0.23 10.42
C GLU A 27 -3.47 -0.35 10.06
N ILE A 28 -2.73 0.74 10.21
CA ILE A 28 -1.35 0.85 9.71
C ILE A 28 -0.40 1.45 10.75
N ASP A 29 0.84 0.98 10.74
CA ASP A 29 1.99 1.56 11.44
C ASP A 29 2.99 2.11 10.42
N VAL A 30 3.45 3.35 10.58
CA VAL A 30 4.33 4.03 9.61
C VAL A 30 5.73 4.25 10.21
N PRO A 31 6.67 3.30 10.07
CA PRO A 31 8.03 3.44 10.58
C PRO A 31 8.90 4.43 9.79
N GLU A 32 8.58 4.75 8.53
CA GLU A 32 9.41 5.63 7.69
C GLU A 32 8.55 6.45 6.73
N GLN A 33 8.70 7.77 6.75
CA GLN A 33 8.11 8.68 5.77
C GLN A 33 9.06 9.87 5.55
N ASN A 34 9.58 10.00 4.34
CA ASN A 34 10.43 11.10 3.89
C ASN A 34 10.37 11.20 2.35
N ASP A 35 11.13 12.12 1.76
CA ASP A 35 11.05 12.40 0.32
C ASP A 35 11.46 11.21 -0.57
N GLY A 36 12.33 10.32 -0.09
CA GLY A 36 12.78 9.14 -0.82
C GLY A 36 12.07 7.84 -0.43
N ALA A 37 11.19 7.85 0.58
CA ALA A 37 10.68 6.63 1.15
C ALA A 37 9.32 6.77 1.84
N LEU A 38 8.48 5.76 1.65
CA LEU A 38 7.30 5.53 2.48
C LEU A 38 7.25 4.03 2.85
N SER A 39 7.47 3.74 4.13
CA SER A 39 7.35 2.39 4.67
C SER A 39 6.21 2.33 5.67
N PHE A 40 5.29 1.39 5.48
CA PHE A 40 4.23 1.10 6.45
C PHE A 40 3.91 -0.38 6.55
N SER A 41 3.41 -0.78 7.71
CA SER A 41 2.92 -2.12 7.96
C SER A 41 1.41 -2.07 8.15
N VAL A 42 0.66 -2.86 7.39
CA VAL A 42 -0.78 -3.04 7.62
C VAL A 42 -0.95 -4.15 8.64
N THR A 43 -1.45 -3.84 9.84
CA THR A 43 -1.64 -4.78 10.95
C THR A 43 -3.06 -5.34 11.01
N ARG A 44 -4.02 -4.66 10.38
CA ARG A 44 -5.38 -5.18 10.16
C ARG A 44 -5.93 -4.74 8.80
N CYS A 45 -6.60 -5.65 8.10
CA CYS A 45 -7.12 -5.42 6.75
C CYS A 45 -8.52 -6.02 6.57
N ARG A 46 -9.52 -5.16 6.36
CA ARG A 46 -10.92 -5.61 6.17
C ARG A 46 -11.14 -6.40 4.88
N TYR A 47 -10.29 -6.20 3.86
CA TYR A 47 -10.32 -7.06 2.68
C TYR A 47 -9.92 -8.49 3.03
N ALA A 48 -8.81 -8.68 3.76
CA ALA A 48 -8.39 -10.02 4.17
C ALA A 48 -9.45 -10.69 5.06
N GLU A 49 -10.09 -9.96 5.96
CA GLU A 49 -11.21 -10.47 6.77
C GLU A 49 -12.38 -10.93 5.89
N LEU A 50 -12.76 -10.14 4.88
CA LEU A 50 -13.86 -10.46 3.97
C LEU A 50 -13.57 -11.75 3.19
N TYR A 51 -12.43 -11.83 2.48
CA TYR A 51 -12.09 -13.01 1.67
C TYR A 51 -11.97 -14.28 2.54
N ARG A 52 -11.43 -14.16 3.77
CA ARG A 52 -11.41 -15.27 4.73
C ARG A 52 -12.82 -15.70 5.15
N SER A 53 -13.72 -14.76 5.45
CA SER A 53 -15.10 -15.09 5.82
C SER A 53 -15.89 -15.78 4.71
N LEU A 54 -15.52 -15.53 3.46
CA LEU A 54 -16.10 -16.15 2.28
C LEU A 54 -15.43 -17.48 1.92
N GLY A 55 -14.34 -17.85 2.60
CA GLY A 55 -13.60 -19.09 2.34
C GLY A 55 -12.82 -19.09 1.02
N ILE A 56 -12.46 -17.93 0.48
CA ILE A 56 -11.82 -17.73 -0.84
C ILE A 56 -10.57 -16.84 -0.76
N SER A 57 -9.75 -17.04 0.28
CA SER A 57 -8.56 -16.21 0.54
C SER A 57 -7.56 -16.24 -0.61
N GLU A 58 -7.48 -17.35 -1.34
CA GLU A 58 -6.63 -17.54 -2.52
C GLU A 58 -6.96 -16.56 -3.65
N LEU A 59 -8.21 -16.13 -3.76
CA LEU A 59 -8.62 -15.10 -4.73
C LEU A 59 -8.30 -13.69 -4.23
N GLY A 60 -8.20 -13.49 -2.92
CA GLY A 60 -7.97 -12.18 -2.33
C GLY A 60 -6.61 -11.58 -2.70
N ALA A 61 -5.56 -12.41 -2.80
CA ALA A 61 -4.23 -11.96 -3.21
C ALA A 61 -4.25 -11.40 -4.64
N ILE A 62 -4.87 -12.14 -5.56
CA ILE A 62 -4.97 -11.79 -6.98
C ILE A 62 -5.87 -10.57 -7.17
N LEU A 63 -7.07 -10.63 -6.60
CA LEU A 63 -8.10 -9.63 -6.87
C LEU A 63 -7.86 -8.35 -6.12
N SER A 64 -7.31 -8.39 -4.90
CA SER A 64 -7.17 -7.21 -4.04
C SER A 64 -5.73 -6.77 -3.81
N CYS A 65 -4.86 -7.65 -3.33
CA CYS A 65 -3.51 -7.25 -2.91
C CYS A 65 -2.59 -6.91 -4.08
N ASN A 66 -2.65 -7.64 -5.19
CA ASN A 66 -1.73 -7.44 -6.31
C ASN A 66 -1.99 -6.14 -7.10
N ARG A 67 -3.17 -5.53 -6.91
CA ARG A 67 -3.49 -4.23 -7.53
C ARG A 67 -2.57 -3.11 -7.05
N ASP A 68 -1.97 -3.25 -5.87
CA ASP A 68 -1.09 -2.22 -5.29
C ASP A 68 0.14 -1.95 -6.17
N TYR A 69 0.65 -2.97 -6.87
CA TYR A 69 1.77 -2.82 -7.82
C TYR A 69 1.37 -2.00 -9.06
N ALA A 70 0.20 -2.29 -9.64
CA ALA A 70 -0.32 -1.51 -10.76
C ALA A 70 -0.69 -0.08 -10.34
N LEU A 71 -1.20 0.08 -9.12
CA LEU A 71 -1.55 1.37 -8.56
C LEU A 71 -0.32 2.27 -8.40
N ILE A 72 0.80 1.75 -7.89
CA ILE A 72 2.02 2.55 -7.74
C ILE A 72 2.67 2.85 -9.09
N ASP A 73 2.72 1.88 -10.00
CA ASP A 73 3.23 2.08 -11.37
C ASP A 73 2.45 3.19 -12.10
N GLY A 74 1.12 3.19 -11.98
CA GLY A 74 0.27 4.25 -12.52
C GLY A 74 0.31 5.57 -11.75
N PHE A 75 0.83 5.60 -10.52
CA PHE A 75 1.00 6.82 -9.73
C PHE A 75 2.33 7.50 -10.04
N ASN A 76 3.41 6.72 -10.07
CA ASN A 76 4.75 7.15 -10.45
C ASN A 76 5.56 5.91 -10.90
N PRO A 77 5.89 5.79 -12.21
CA PRO A 77 6.55 4.61 -12.75
C PRO A 77 8.00 4.44 -12.25
N ASP A 78 8.59 5.50 -11.70
CA ASP A 78 9.96 5.45 -11.15
C ASP A 78 9.98 4.99 -9.68
N VAL A 79 8.81 4.74 -9.07
CA VAL A 79 8.70 4.26 -7.69
C VAL A 79 8.71 2.74 -7.67
N SER A 80 9.57 2.18 -6.82
CA SER A 80 9.56 0.74 -6.54
C SER A 80 8.77 0.42 -5.29
N LEU A 81 7.94 -0.63 -5.36
CA LEU A 81 7.29 -1.25 -4.21
C LEU A 81 7.91 -2.61 -3.95
N THR A 82 8.41 -2.80 -2.73
CA THR A 82 8.71 -4.13 -2.18
C THR A 82 7.66 -4.49 -1.13
N ARG A 83 7.05 -5.66 -1.28
CA ARG A 83 6.21 -6.30 -0.27
C ARG A 83 6.48 -7.79 -0.27
N THR A 84 6.91 -8.32 0.87
CA THR A 84 7.38 -9.72 0.98
C THR A 84 6.36 -10.63 1.62
N GLN A 85 5.38 -10.07 2.34
CA GLN A 85 4.35 -10.83 3.05
C GLN A 85 3.02 -10.08 3.05
N THR A 86 1.93 -10.83 3.16
CA THR A 86 0.59 -10.26 3.30
C THR A 86 -0.23 -10.99 4.36
N ILE A 87 -1.12 -10.25 5.02
CA ILE A 87 -2.16 -10.84 5.87
C ILE A 87 -3.01 -11.83 5.05
N MET A 88 -3.27 -11.55 3.77
CA MET A 88 -4.06 -12.43 2.91
C MET A 88 -3.44 -13.84 2.80
N GLU A 89 -2.12 -13.93 2.77
CA GLU A 89 -1.36 -15.19 2.72
C GLU A 89 -1.10 -15.81 4.11
N GLY A 90 -1.64 -15.22 5.17
CA GLY A 90 -1.55 -15.73 6.53
C GLY A 90 -0.44 -15.12 7.39
N ALA A 91 0.27 -14.11 6.90
CA ALA A 91 1.26 -13.38 7.70
C ALA A 91 0.59 -12.51 8.78
N SER A 92 1.40 -12.03 9.74
CA SER A 92 0.92 -11.15 10.81
C SER A 92 0.62 -9.72 10.33
N HIS A 93 1.25 -9.28 9.24
CA HIS A 93 1.06 -7.96 8.65
C HIS A 93 1.42 -7.99 7.16
N CYS A 94 1.02 -6.94 6.43
CA CYS A 94 1.58 -6.65 5.11
C CYS A 94 2.71 -5.62 5.25
N ASP A 95 3.84 -5.80 4.58
CA ASP A 95 5.02 -4.94 4.70
C ASP A 95 5.25 -4.09 3.44
N PHE A 96 4.60 -2.93 3.36
CA PHE A 96 4.78 -2.02 2.22
C PHE A 96 6.06 -1.21 2.38
N ARG A 97 6.96 -1.29 1.40
CA ARG A 97 8.22 -0.54 1.34
C ARG A 97 8.33 0.14 -0.01
N TYR A 98 7.95 1.41 -0.07
CA TYR A 98 8.07 2.24 -1.27
C TYR A 98 9.39 3.00 -1.27
N ARG A 99 10.08 3.04 -2.40
CA ARG A 99 11.28 3.86 -2.63
C ARG A 99 11.03 4.79 -3.82
N PHE A 100 11.09 6.09 -3.55
CA PHE A 100 10.89 7.16 -4.51
C PHE A 100 12.24 7.65 -5.03
N PRO A 101 12.32 8.08 -6.31
CA PRO A 101 13.50 8.77 -6.80
C PRO A 101 13.66 10.07 -6.00
N VAL A 102 14.86 10.28 -5.47
CA VAL A 102 15.23 11.55 -4.82
C VAL A 102 15.84 12.42 -5.91
N GLU A 103 15.24 13.58 -6.19
CA GLU A 103 15.90 14.55 -7.07
C GLU A 103 17.11 15.13 -6.32
N GLU A 104 18.31 14.76 -6.76
CA GLU A 104 19.54 15.43 -6.33
C GLU A 104 19.52 16.86 -6.93
N SER A 105 19.46 17.87 -6.05
CA SER A 105 19.53 19.29 -6.42
C SER A 105 20.92 19.72 -6.88
#